data_AF-A0A656K4X1-F1
#
_entry.id   AF-A0A656K4X1-F1
#
_cell.length_a   1.000
_cell.length_b   1.000
_cell.length_c   1.000
_cell.angle_alpha   90.00
_cell.angle_beta   90.00
_cell.angle_gamma   90.00
#
_symmetry.space_group_name_H-M   'P 1'
#
loop_
_entity.id
_entity.type
_entity.pdbx_description
1 polymer ?
#
loop_
_entity_poly.entity_id
_entity_poly.type
_entity_poly.pdbx_seq_one_letter_code
_entity_poly.pdbx_strand_id
1 'polypeptide(L)'
;MLISSYRLTRSKAPHWVMVTGCDSDFVYLHDPDIDHSLHRQAIDCQHMPVSHADFNRMSCFGADKLRAAVIVFAAPVDDHAPV
;
A
#
# COMPACT_ATOMS: atom_id res chain seq x y z
N MET A 1 4.37 0.38 -0.82
CA MET A 1 4.68 -0.86 -0.08
C MET A 1 4.27 -2.05 -0.91
N LEU A 2 5.11 -3.08 -0.98
CA LEU A 2 4.81 -4.31 -1.70
C LEU A 2 3.97 -5.25 -0.83
N ILE A 3 2.85 -5.74 -1.36
CA ILE A 3 2.00 -6.74 -0.71
C ILE A 3 1.71 -7.92 -1.63
N SER A 4 1.42 -9.07 -1.02
CA SER A 4 0.80 -10.20 -1.70
C SER A 4 -0.72 -9.99 -1.76
N SER A 5 -1.22 -9.43 -2.86
CA SER A 5 -2.65 -9.11 -3.05
C SER A 5 -3.53 -10.30 -3.41
N TYR A 6 -3.11 -11.55 -3.15
CA TYR A 6 -3.85 -12.74 -3.57
C TYR A 6 -5.31 -12.77 -3.10
N ARG A 7 -5.62 -12.16 -1.95
CA ARG A 7 -7.00 -12.02 -1.43
C ARG A 7 -7.77 -10.82 -2.00
N LEU A 8 -7.07 -9.78 -2.48
CA LEU A 8 -7.68 -8.53 -2.99
C LEU A 8 -7.93 -8.54 -4.50
N THR A 9 -6.96 -9.04 -5.26
CA THR A 9 -6.93 -8.98 -6.74
C THR A 9 -7.02 -10.35 -7.40
N ARG A 10 -7.05 -11.45 -6.61
CA ARG A 10 -6.96 -12.85 -7.08
C ARG A 10 -5.74 -13.15 -7.98
N SER A 11 -4.80 -12.22 -8.09
CA SER A 11 -3.55 -12.35 -8.82
C SER A 11 -2.42 -12.78 -7.88
N LYS A 12 -1.51 -13.64 -8.36
CA LYS A 12 -0.31 -14.05 -7.63
C LYS A 12 0.88 -13.09 -7.80
N ALA A 13 0.70 -12.01 -8.55
CA ALA A 13 1.74 -11.00 -8.72
C ALA A 13 1.88 -10.12 -7.47
N PRO A 14 3.11 -9.72 -7.11
CA PRO A 14 3.32 -8.73 -6.05
C PRO A 14 2.75 -7.38 -6.48
N HIS A 15 2.07 -6.69 -5.56
CA HIS A 15 1.36 -5.44 -5.84
C HIS A 15 1.86 -4.28 -4.98
N TRP A 16 1.94 -3.09 -5.56
CA TRP A 16 2.33 -1.88 -4.83
C TRP A 16 1.10 -1.12 -4.35
N VAL A 17 0.97 -0.97 -3.03
CA VAL A 17 -0.06 -0.15 -2.38
C VAL A 17 0.57 1.02 -1.64
N MET A 18 -0.22 2.06 -1.40
CA MET A 18 0.16 3.18 -0.55
C MET A 18 -0.36 2.93 0.87
N VAL A 19 0.49 3.13 1.88
CA VAL A 19 0.05 3.19 3.28
C VAL A 19 -0.32 4.64 3.56
N THR A 20 -1.58 4.88 3.94
CA THR A 20 -2.12 6.24 4.12
C THR A 20 -2.31 6.61 5.59
N GLY A 21 -2.27 5.64 6.50
CA GLY A 21 -2.41 5.86 7.94
C GLY A 21 -2.23 4.58 8.75
N CYS A 22 -2.11 4.73 10.07
CA CYS A 22 -1.97 3.63 11.02
C CYS A 22 -2.47 4.09 12.40
N ASP A 23 -3.28 3.27 13.06
CA ASP A 23 -3.70 3.45 14.45
C ASP A 23 -3.48 2.16 15.27
N SER A 24 -4.08 2.07 16.47
CA SER A 24 -3.91 0.90 17.34
C SER A 24 -4.47 -0.39 16.74
N ASP A 25 -5.46 -0.27 15.86
CA ASP A 25 -6.28 -1.40 15.42
C ASP A 25 -5.99 -1.74 13.95
N PHE A 26 -5.67 -0.73 13.13
CA PHE A 26 -5.59 -0.86 11.68
C PHE A 26 -4.41 -0.14 11.04
N VAL A 27 -3.99 -0.69 9.91
CA VAL A 27 -3.19 -0.01 8.88
C VAL A 27 -4.11 0.29 7.70
N TYR A 28 -4.10 1.53 7.23
CA TYR A 28 -4.94 1.97 6.14
C TYR A 28 -4.16 1.94 4.83
N LEU A 29 -4.70 1.24 3.84
CA LEU A 29 -4.11 1.09 2.52
C LEU A 29 -4.93 1.80 1.45
N HIS A 30 -4.25 2.34 0.46
CA HIS A 30 -4.85 2.78 -0.80
C HIS A 30 -4.25 1.95 -1.94
N ASP A 31 -5.14 1.35 -2.72
CA ASP A 31 -4.79 0.57 -3.91
C ASP A 31 -4.97 1.44 -5.17
N PRO A 32 -3.89 1.77 -5.90
CA PRO A 32 -4.00 2.56 -7.12
C PRO A 32 -4.64 1.81 -8.30
N ASP A 33 -4.72 0.47 -8.24
CA ASP A 33 -5.33 -0.34 -9.29
C ASP A 33 -6.86 -0.37 -9.10
N ILE A 34 -7.54 0.54 -9.80
CA ILE A 34 -8.99 0.48 -9.97
C ILE A 34 -9.25 -0.60 -11.02
N ASP A 35 -9.62 -1.80 -10.57
CA ASP A 35 -10.03 -2.86 -11.50
C ASP A 35 -11.37 -2.49 -12.16
N HIS A 36 -11.27 -1.85 -13.33
CA HIS A 36 -12.39 -1.42 -14.15
C HIS A 36 -13.29 -2.59 -14.59
N SER A 37 -12.81 -3.84 -14.52
CA SER A 37 -13.58 -5.03 -14.89
C SER A 37 -14.59 -5.47 -13.82
N LEU A 38 -14.39 -5.05 -12.57
CA LEU A 38 -15.18 -5.49 -11.40
C LEU A 38 -16.20 -4.45 -10.90
N HIS A 39 -16.43 -3.36 -11.65
CA HIS A 39 -17.29 -2.23 -11.22
C HIS A 39 -16.87 -1.61 -9.87
N ARG A 40 -15.61 -1.77 -9.46
CA ARG A 40 -15.08 -1.09 -8.26
C ARG A 40 -14.96 0.40 -8.56
N GLN A 41 -15.61 1.23 -7.76
CA GLN A 41 -15.46 2.68 -7.90
C GLN A 41 -14.14 3.10 -7.26
N ALA A 42 -13.53 4.18 -7.76
CA ALA A 42 -12.29 4.73 -7.21
C ALA A 42 -12.37 5.03 -5.69
N ILE A 43 -13.59 5.19 -5.16
CA ILE A 43 -13.86 5.44 -3.75
C ILE A 43 -13.70 4.17 -2.89
N ASP A 44 -13.93 2.99 -3.47
CA ASP A 44 -13.93 1.72 -2.74
C ASP A 44 -12.51 1.20 -2.45
N CYS A 45 -11.50 1.77 -3.13
CA CYS A 45 -10.08 1.43 -2.96
C CYS A 45 -9.32 2.44 -2.08
N GLN A 46 -10.02 3.39 -1.47
CA GLN A 46 -9.46 4.41 -0.59
C GLN A 46 -9.65 4.06 0.89
N HIS A 47 -8.55 4.17 1.66
CA HIS A 47 -8.53 3.94 3.11
C HIS A 47 -9.07 2.57 3.54
N MET A 48 -8.71 1.51 2.81
CA MET A 48 -9.11 0.16 3.19
C MET A 48 -8.42 -0.24 4.50
N PRO A 49 -9.18 -0.52 5.58
CA PRO A 49 -8.59 -0.92 6.85
C PRO A 49 -8.11 -2.36 6.77
N VAL A 50 -6.88 -2.59 7.19
CA VAL A 50 -6.27 -3.92 7.31
C VAL A 50 -5.79 -4.09 8.74
N SER A 51 -6.18 -5.18 9.40
CA SER A 51 -5.70 -5.47 10.75
C SER A 51 -4.17 -5.58 10.78
N HIS A 52 -3.53 -5.27 11.90
CA HIS A 52 -2.08 -5.44 12.06
C HIS A 52 -1.60 -6.86 11.74
N ALA A 53 -2.40 -7.87 12.09
CA ALA A 53 -2.12 -9.27 11.81
C ALA A 53 -2.16 -9.58 10.30
N ASP A 54 -3.20 -9.12 9.61
CA ASP A 54 -3.34 -9.31 8.17
C ASP A 54 -2.27 -8.54 7.39
N PHE A 55 -1.98 -7.31 7.80
CA PHE A 55 -0.92 -6.50 7.21
C PHE A 55 0.45 -7.17 7.34
N ASN A 56 0.78 -7.72 8.51
CA ASN A 56 2.02 -8.47 8.70
C ASN A 56 2.10 -9.72 7.81
N ARG A 57 0.98 -10.35 7.51
CA ARG A 57 0.91 -11.50 6.61
C ARG A 57 1.03 -11.10 5.14
N MET A 58 0.34 -10.03 4.75
CA MET A 58 0.26 -9.52 3.38
C MET A 58 1.55 -8.82 2.94
N SER A 59 2.28 -8.20 3.86
CA SER A 59 3.55 -7.51 3.60
C SER A 59 4.69 -8.42 3.19
N CYS A 60 4.53 -9.74 3.34
CA CYS A 60 5.52 -10.74 2.97
C CYS A 60 5.24 -11.31 1.58
N PHE A 61 6.29 -11.48 0.77
CA PHE A 61 6.22 -12.11 -0.55
C PHE A 61 7.21 -13.29 -0.64
N GLY A 62 6.75 -14.39 -1.26
CA GLY A 62 7.56 -15.59 -1.50
C GLY A 62 7.84 -16.43 -0.24
N ALA A 63 8.56 -17.54 -0.42
CA ALA A 63 8.92 -18.47 0.66
C ALA A 63 9.87 -17.83 1.69
N ASP A 64 10.73 -16.92 1.23
CA ASP A 64 11.69 -16.19 2.06
C ASP A 64 11.09 -15.00 2.82
N LYS A 65 9.77 -14.79 2.69
CA LYS A 65 9.02 -13.71 3.35
C LYS A 65 9.64 -12.32 3.14
N LEU A 66 10.03 -12.02 1.90
CA LEU A 66 10.61 -10.73 1.53
C LEU A 66 9.59 -9.60 1.74
N ARG A 67 10.08 -8.47 2.25
CA ARG A 67 9.28 -7.24 2.43
C ARG A 67 9.98 -6.10 1.73
N ALA A 68 9.22 -5.25 1.04
CA ALA A 68 9.75 -4.07 0.36
C ALA A 68 8.85 -2.85 0.57
N ALA A 69 9.47 -1.72 0.92
CA ALA A 69 8.82 -0.43 1.04
C ALA A 69 9.73 0.66 0.47
N VAL A 70 9.11 1.66 -0.13
CA VAL A 70 9.78 2.89 -0.59
C VAL A 70 9.21 4.01 0.25
N ILE A 71 10.09 4.79 0.87
CA ILE A 71 9.72 5.98 1.64
C ILE A 71 10.23 7.18 0.84
N VAL A 72 9.33 8.08 0.52
CA VAL A 72 9.65 9.31 -0.24
C VAL A 72 9.52 10.49 0.71
N PHE A 73 10.49 11.39 0.65
CA PHE A 73 10.50 12.64 1.40
C PHE A 73 10.50 13.79 0.41
N ALA A 74 9.98 14.95 0.83
CA ALA A 74 10.22 16.18 0.10
C ALA A 74 11.74 16.42 0.02
N ALA A 75 12.20 17.00 -1.08
CA ALA A 75 13.55 17.54 -1.12
C ALA A 75 13.70 18.55 0.03
N PRO A 76 14.88 18.63 0.69
CA PRO A 76 15.16 19.71 1.62
C PRO A 76 14.83 21.03 0.94
N VAL A 77 13.97 21.83 1.57
CA VAL A 77 13.76 23.21 1.12
C VAL A 77 15.06 23.94 1.45
N ASP A 78 15.83 24.26 0.43
CA ASP A 78 17.01 25.10 0.58
C ASP A 78 16.52 26.54 0.84
N ASP A 79 16.56 26.99 2.09
CA ASP A 79 16.22 28.36 2.50
C ASP A 79 17.16 29.43 1.87
N HIS A 80 18.15 29.00 1.07
CA HIS A 80 19.12 29.82 0.37
C HIS A 80 18.98 29.81 -1.17
N ALA A 81 17.92 29.23 -1.73
CA ALA A 81 17.67 29.33 -3.17
C ALA A 81 17.44 30.81 -3.56
N PRO A 82 18.19 31.37 -4.53
CA PRO A 82 18.02 32.77 -4.92
C PRO A 82 16.63 32.98 -5.54
N VAL A 83 15.96 34.05 -5.11
CA VAL A 83 14.67 34.55 -5.63
C VAL A 83 14.81 35.00 -7.09
#